data_AF-A0A7S4HWM1-F1
#
_entry.id   AF-A0A7S4HWM1-F1
#
_cell.length_a   1.000
_cell.length_b   1.000
_cell.length_c   1.000
_cell.angle_alpha   90.00
_cell.angle_beta   90.00
_cell.angle_gamma   90.00
#
_symmetry.space_group_name_H-M   'P 1'
#
loop_
_entity.id
_entity.type
_entity.pdbx_description
1 polymer ?
#
loop_
_entity_poly.entity_id
_entity_poly.type
_entity_poly.pdbx_seq_one_letter_code
_entity_poly.pdbx_strand_id
1 'polypeptide(L)'
;FLGPFRHSTMGVIQPTGASYIGPPEARSVIFNDEGKIVYQSVGYVTDRFTGDTTGGRGAVFGQYAVMGQEIDAGVGSPATILLQKLTTLLPEGMVPKSFSRVEDLPEWWTDT
;
A
#
# COMPACT_ATOMS: atom_id res chain seq x y z
N PHE A 1 -9.25 2.77 16.74
CA PHE A 1 -9.05 4.20 16.44
C PHE A 1 -10.37 4.92 16.69
N LEU A 2 -10.41 5.90 17.60
CA LEU A 2 -11.65 6.53 18.12
C LEU A 2 -11.62 8.07 17.94
N GLY A 3 -11.35 8.55 16.72
CA GLY A 3 -11.41 9.98 16.44
C GLY A 3 -11.33 10.27 14.95
N PRO A 4 -11.88 11.41 14.49
CA PRO A 4 -11.85 11.78 13.08
C PRO A 4 -10.41 11.88 12.57
N PHE A 5 -10.14 11.25 11.43
CA PHE A 5 -8.86 11.36 10.75
C PHE A 5 -8.71 12.79 10.22
N ARG A 6 -7.73 13.53 10.74
CA ARG A 6 -7.44 14.89 10.32
C ARG A 6 -6.39 14.85 9.21
N HIS A 7 -6.81 15.14 7.97
CA HIS A 7 -5.93 15.24 6.83
C HIS A 7 -5.55 16.70 6.58
N SER A 8 -4.27 16.99 6.42
CA SER A 8 -3.74 18.36 6.26
C SER A 8 -4.38 19.13 5.10
N THR A 9 -4.75 18.44 4.02
CA THR A 9 -5.34 19.06 2.82
C THR A 9 -6.86 18.93 2.74
N MET A 10 -7.44 17.89 3.35
CA MET A 10 -8.86 17.53 3.16
C MET A 10 -9.72 17.78 4.41
N GLY A 11 -9.12 18.35 5.45
CA GLY A 11 -9.80 18.64 6.70
C GLY A 11 -10.15 17.37 7.48
N VAL A 12 -11.30 17.38 8.13
CA VAL A 12 -11.80 16.23 8.91
C VAL A 12 -12.48 15.24 7.98
N ILE A 13 -11.88 14.05 7.84
CA ILE A 13 -12.52 12.93 7.14
C ILE A 13 -13.46 12.24 8.13
N GLN A 14 -14.77 12.30 7.85
CA GLN A 14 -15.79 11.66 8.67
C GLN A 14 -15.74 10.13 8.48
N PRO A 15 -16.00 9.34 9.54
CA PRO A 15 -16.10 7.90 9.40
C PRO A 15 -17.28 7.53 8.50
N THR A 16 -17.06 6.64 7.53
CA THR A 16 -18.12 6.16 6.62
C THR A 16 -19.08 5.18 7.30
N GLY A 17 -18.69 4.62 8.46
CA GLY A 17 -19.43 3.55 9.14
C GLY A 17 -19.37 2.20 8.41
N ALA A 18 -18.68 2.13 7.26
CA ALA A 18 -18.52 0.91 6.50
C ALA A 18 -17.51 -0.03 7.18
N SER A 19 -17.80 -1.32 7.16
CA SER A 19 -16.89 -2.35 7.67
C SER A 19 -15.91 -2.76 6.58
N TYR A 20 -14.62 -2.83 6.94
CA TYR A 20 -13.59 -3.44 6.12
C TYR A 20 -13.35 -4.88 6.60
N ILE A 21 -13.54 -5.81 5.67
CA ILE A 21 -13.08 -7.19 5.78
C ILE A 21 -11.99 -7.35 4.71
N GLY A 22 -10.78 -7.64 5.16
CA GLY A 22 -9.61 -7.81 4.28
C GLY A 22 -9.57 -9.23 3.72
N PRO A 23 -9.14 -9.40 2.46
CA PRO A 23 -9.05 -10.73 1.85
C PRO A 23 -7.96 -11.57 2.53
N PRO A 24 -7.99 -12.89 2.38
CA PRO A 24 -6.84 -13.72 2.72
C PRO A 24 -5.65 -13.31 1.83
N GLU A 25 -4.53 -12.96 2.47
CA GLU A 25 -3.30 -12.52 1.81
C GLU A 25 -2.14 -13.46 2.15
N ALA A 26 -1.40 -13.89 1.14
CA ALA A 26 -0.11 -14.52 1.31
C ALA A 26 0.99 -13.44 1.35
N ARG A 27 1.94 -13.66 2.26
CA ARG A 27 3.14 -12.84 2.43
C ARG A 27 4.33 -13.77 2.49
N SER A 28 5.37 -13.49 1.70
CA SER A 28 6.66 -14.17 1.83
C SER A 28 7.64 -13.25 2.55
N VAL A 29 8.41 -13.79 3.47
CA VAL A 29 9.43 -13.04 4.21
C VAL A 29 10.71 -13.86 4.18
N ILE A 30 11.82 -13.22 3.82
CA ILE A 30 13.17 -13.80 3.90
C ILE A 30 13.89 -13.09 5.04
N PHE A 31 14.51 -13.88 5.90
CA PHE A 31 15.32 -13.41 7.02
C PHE A 31 16.80 -13.66 6.72
N ASN A 32 17.68 -12.79 7.21
CA ASN A 32 19.12 -13.07 7.27
C ASN A 32 19.49 -13.87 8.54
N ASP A 33 20.77 -14.20 8.69
CA ASP A 33 21.29 -14.97 9.83
C ASP A 33 21.13 -14.26 11.19
N GLU A 34 20.96 -12.94 11.19
CA GLU A 34 20.67 -12.15 12.39
C GLU A 34 19.17 -12.10 12.74
N GLY A 35 18.31 -12.74 11.94
CA GLY A 35 16.86 -12.73 12.12
C GLY A 35 16.18 -11.42 11.65
N LYS A 36 16.84 -10.60 10.84
CA LYS A 36 16.27 -9.38 10.25
C LYS A 36 15.62 -9.70 8.91
N ILE A 37 14.53 -9.01 8.58
CA ILE A 37 13.83 -9.15 7.29
C ILE A 37 14.64 -8.48 6.18
N VAL A 38 15.07 -9.26 5.19
CA VAL A 38 15.80 -8.80 3.99
C VAL A 38 14.96 -8.81 2.72
N TYR A 39 13.84 -9.54 2.70
CA TYR A 39 12.83 -9.39 1.66
C TYR A 39 11.45 -9.64 2.24
N GLN A 40 10.48 -8.84 1.82
CA GLN A 40 9.09 -9.09 2.10
C GLN A 40 8.26 -8.87 0.84
N SER A 41 7.48 -9.88 0.45
CA SER A 41 6.38 -9.69 -0.48
C SER A 41 5.09 -9.50 0.32
N VAL A 42 4.32 -8.46 0.00
CA VAL A 42 3.07 -8.12 0.69
C VAL A 42 1.94 -8.10 -0.33
N GLY A 43 0.77 -8.62 0.08
CA GLY A 43 -0.49 -8.31 -0.60
C GLY A 43 -0.87 -9.24 -1.74
N TYR A 44 -0.40 -10.49 -1.75
CA TYR A 44 -0.94 -11.48 -2.66
C TYR A 44 -2.29 -11.96 -2.17
N VAL A 45 -3.36 -11.38 -2.70
CA VAL A 45 -4.73 -11.85 -2.47
C VAL A 45 -4.83 -13.30 -2.97
N THR A 46 -4.97 -14.25 -2.05
CA THR A 46 -5.01 -15.69 -2.39
C THR A 46 -6.38 -16.14 -2.86
N ASP A 47 -7.43 -15.41 -2.48
CA ASP A 47 -8.78 -15.61 -2.99
C ASP A 47 -9.51 -14.26 -3.00
N ARG A 48 -10.04 -13.88 -4.17
CA ARG A 48 -10.78 -12.62 -4.36
C ARG A 48 -12.29 -12.80 -4.27
N PHE A 49 -12.77 -14.04 -4.24
CA PHE A 49 -14.17 -14.44 -4.34
C PHE A 49 -14.72 -14.96 -3.01
N THR A 50 -13.87 -15.33 -2.04
CA THR A 50 -14.27 -15.65 -0.68
C THR A 50 -14.72 -14.39 0.08
N GLY A 51 -15.96 -13.94 -0.14
CA GLY A 51 -16.74 -13.15 0.82
C GLY A 51 -16.02 -12.09 1.68
N ASP A 52 -15.37 -11.09 1.09
CA ASP A 52 -14.92 -9.92 1.85
C ASP A 52 -14.68 -8.63 1.01
N THR A 53 -14.89 -7.51 1.71
CA THR A 53 -15.38 -6.24 1.18
C THR A 53 -14.28 -5.45 0.50
N THR A 54 -14.21 -5.59 -0.82
CA THR A 54 -14.05 -4.51 -1.82
C THR A 54 -14.02 -5.09 -3.25
N GLY A 55 -14.69 -6.21 -3.50
CA GLY A 55 -14.71 -6.86 -4.82
C GLY A 55 -13.32 -7.33 -5.29
N GLY A 56 -12.48 -7.80 -4.36
CA GLY A 56 -11.17 -8.34 -4.71
C GLY A 56 -10.06 -7.32 -4.98
N ARG A 57 -10.26 -6.05 -4.58
CA ARG A 57 -9.29 -4.96 -4.82
C ARG A 57 -7.98 -5.10 -4.01
N GLY A 58 -8.02 -5.79 -2.86
CA GLY A 58 -6.83 -6.11 -2.05
C GLY A 58 -6.12 -4.93 -1.38
N ALA A 59 -5.25 -5.24 -0.42
CA ALA A 59 -4.31 -4.30 0.20
C ALA A 59 -4.91 -2.92 0.55
N VAL A 60 -4.23 -1.85 0.14
CA VAL A 60 -4.61 -0.46 0.44
C VAL A 60 -5.79 0.02 -0.42
N PHE A 61 -6.00 -0.55 -1.61
CA PHE A 61 -7.05 -0.14 -2.53
C PHE A 61 -8.45 -0.48 -2.02
N GLY A 62 -8.58 -1.63 -1.34
CA GLY A 62 -9.81 -1.95 -0.64
C GLY A 62 -10.14 -0.95 0.48
N GLN A 63 -9.13 -0.53 1.24
CA GLN A 63 -9.34 0.44 2.32
C GLN A 63 -9.82 1.79 1.77
N TYR A 64 -9.20 2.29 0.70
CA TYR A 64 -9.63 3.52 0.04
C TYR A 64 -11.07 3.43 -0.47
N ALA A 65 -11.44 2.32 -1.11
CA ALA A 65 -12.81 2.13 -1.59
C ALA A 65 -13.85 2.10 -0.45
N VAL A 66 -13.54 1.51 0.71
CA VAL A 66 -14.39 1.57 1.93
C VAL A 66 -14.50 3.00 2.49
N MET A 67 -13.47 3.82 2.28
CA MET A 67 -13.46 5.25 2.61
C MET A 67 -14.18 6.12 1.57
N GLY A 68 -14.76 5.53 0.52
CA GLY A 68 -15.41 6.27 -0.57
C GLY A 68 -14.43 6.89 -1.57
N GLN A 69 -13.15 6.49 -1.52
CA GLN A 69 -12.10 6.92 -2.44
C GLN A 69 -11.79 5.79 -3.40
N GLU A 70 -12.40 5.81 -4.57
CA GLU A 70 -12.15 4.78 -5.57
C GLU A 70 -10.87 5.08 -6.34
N ILE A 71 -9.87 4.21 -6.16
CA ILE A 71 -8.62 4.21 -6.93
C ILE A 71 -8.64 3.01 -7.85
N ASP A 72 -8.42 3.24 -9.14
CA ASP A 72 -8.33 2.17 -10.13
C ASP A 72 -7.06 1.33 -9.93
N ALA A 73 -7.23 0.21 -9.24
CA ALA A 73 -6.18 -0.78 -8.99
C ALA A 73 -6.09 -1.87 -10.07
N GLY A 74 -6.77 -1.69 -11.20
CA GLY A 74 -6.70 -2.62 -12.32
C GLY A 74 -5.27 -2.84 -12.79
N VAL A 75 -4.94 -4.09 -13.15
CA VAL A 75 -3.62 -4.41 -13.72
C VAL A 75 -3.41 -3.56 -14.97
N GLY A 76 -2.36 -2.74 -14.97
CA GLY A 76 -2.04 -1.83 -16.07
C GLY A 76 -2.79 -0.50 -16.06
N SER A 77 -3.49 -0.13 -14.98
CA SER A 77 -4.15 1.18 -14.86
C SER A 77 -3.17 2.34 -15.15
N PRO A 78 -3.40 3.15 -16.21
CA PRO A 78 -2.52 4.26 -16.55
C PRO A 78 -2.47 5.33 -15.47
N ALA A 79 -3.59 5.57 -14.77
CA ALA A 79 -3.68 6.56 -13.70
C ALA A 79 -2.81 6.17 -12.50
N THR A 80 -2.88 4.90 -12.10
CA THR A 80 -2.07 4.39 -10.97
C THR A 80 -0.59 4.34 -11.34
N ILE A 81 -0.24 3.96 -12.57
CA ILE A 81 1.15 4.04 -13.06
C ILE A 81 1.66 5.48 -13.02
N LEU A 82 0.86 6.44 -13.51
CA LEU A 82 1.22 7.85 -13.49
C LEU A 82 1.41 8.36 -12.06
N LEU A 83 0.48 8.04 -11.15
CA LEU A 83 0.54 8.44 -9.75
C LEU A 83 1.81 7.91 -9.06
N GLN A 84 2.13 6.62 -9.28
CA GLN A 84 3.35 6.01 -8.75
C GLN A 84 4.62 6.67 -9.31
N LYS A 85 4.64 6.97 -10.62
CA LYS A 85 5.75 7.67 -11.28
C LYS A 85 5.82 9.16 -10.95
N LEU A 86 4.73 9.80 -10.55
CA LEU A 86 4.74 11.23 -10.21
C LEU A 86 5.70 11.50 -9.05
N THR A 87 5.79 10.56 -8.10
CA THR A 87 6.74 10.64 -6.98
C THR A 87 8.21 10.67 -7.43
N THR A 88 8.55 10.17 -8.62
CA THR A 88 9.92 10.21 -9.16
C THR A 88 10.26 11.52 -9.88
N LEU A 89 9.25 12.34 -10.22
CA LEU A 89 9.43 13.60 -10.94
C LEU A 89 9.45 14.82 -10.01
N LEU A 90 9.03 14.65 -8.76
CA LEU A 90 9.01 15.71 -7.76
C LEU A 90 10.37 15.82 -7.05
N PRO A 91 10.78 17.03 -6.61
CA PRO A 91 11.99 17.23 -5.83
C PRO A 91 12.03 16.32 -4.59
N GLU A 92 13.23 15.85 -4.27
CA GLU A 92 13.46 14.96 -3.14
C GLU A 92 12.97 15.58 -1.82
N GLY A 93 12.25 14.79 -1.00
CA GLY A 93 11.72 15.23 0.28
C GLY A 93 10.35 15.92 0.25
N MET A 94 9.80 16.24 -0.94
CA MET A 94 8.44 16.78 -1.04
C MET A 94 7.34 15.73 -0.85
N VAL A 95 7.56 14.52 -1.36
CA VAL A 95 6.64 13.39 -1.23
C VAL A 95 7.40 12.10 -0.92
N PRO A 96 6.81 11.15 -0.20
CA PRO A 96 7.40 9.83 -0.02
C PRO A 96 7.65 9.16 -1.38
N LYS A 97 8.84 8.59 -1.59
CA LYS A 97 9.14 7.80 -2.78
C LYS A 97 8.39 6.47 -2.71
N SER A 98 7.91 6.00 -3.85
CA SER A 98 7.25 4.68 -3.94
C SER A 98 8.22 3.50 -3.81
N PHE A 99 9.52 3.74 -3.99
CA PHE A 99 10.60 2.77 -3.85
C PHE A 99 11.90 3.47 -3.41
N SER A 100 12.77 2.76 -2.69
CA SER A 100 14.11 3.23 -2.33
C SER A 100 15.03 3.20 -3.55
N ARG A 101 15.94 4.17 -3.68
CA ARG A 101 17.05 4.03 -4.64
C ARG A 101 18.06 3.02 -4.11
N VAL A 102 18.92 2.50 -4.98
CA VAL A 102 19.98 1.56 -4.57
C VAL A 102 20.89 2.19 -3.51
N GLU A 103 21.20 3.47 -3.64
CA GLU A 103 22.06 4.20 -2.70
C GLU A 103 21.40 4.45 -1.34
N ASP A 104 20.07 4.38 -1.27
CA ASP A 104 19.30 4.54 -0.04
C ASP A 104 19.13 3.20 0.71
N LEU A 105 19.56 2.09 0.11
CA LEU A 105 19.50 0.77 0.75
C LEU A 105 20.59 0.66 1.80
N PRO A 106 20.27 0.22 3.02
CA PRO A 106 21.30 -0.01 4.02
C PRO A 106 22.19 -1.20 3.60
N GLU A 107 23.48 -1.16 3.93
CA GLU A 107 24.47 -2.15 3.46
C GLU A 107 24.04 -3.61 3.72
N TRP A 108 23.43 -3.86 4.89
CA TRP A 108 22.93 -5.18 5.27
C TRP A 108 21.83 -5.75 4.35
N TRP A 109 21.19 -4.91 3.53
CA TRP A 109 20.18 -5.33 2.56
C TRP A 109 20.81 -5.92 1.28
N THR A 110 22.00 -5.45 0.91
CA THR A 110 22.70 -5.86 -0.31
C THR A 110 23.73 -6.96 -0.07
N ASP A 111 24.01 -7.32 1.18
CA ASP A 111 24.85 -8.47 1.54
C ASP A 111 24.13 -9.78 1.17
N THR A 112 24.40 -10.28 -0.05
CA THR A 112 24.10 -11.66 -0.50
C THR A 112 25.37 -12.49 -0.56
#